data_AF-A0A7J7Q3T0-F1
#
_entry.id   AF-A0A7J7Q3T0-F1
#
_cell.length_a   1.000
_cell.length_b   1.000
_cell.length_c   1.000
_cell.angle_alpha   90.00
_cell.angle_beta   90.00
_cell.angle_gamma   90.00
#
_symmetry.space_group_name_H-M   'P 1'
#
loop_
_entity.id
_entity.type
_entity.pdbx_description
1 polymer ?
#
loop_
_entity_poly.entity_id
_entity_poly.type
_entity_poly.pdbx_seq_one_letter_code
_entity_poly.pdbx_strand_id
1 'polypeptide(L)'
;MDEENEAVCEQQAQQQDSAAAAAGSPVAGCDQQQQEQQHTFQGQEVLVQVLEQQQLLSERVKEELTMGQLYWQQERHICSQLASTQPGREAMLTLAEIVAAHESKSFDYRVLHLLLHGLLRKPLDEALLAFMRLDEMLIDIGDDLTDYEDDVMANSFNIYRGYIHLYGKDAPIKLAARISHLEARRALLLGQLPVDLQHKVLKRQKEAASEEGADKWVFPDPILDEPAYKRHVRQLEGSA
;
A
#
# COMPACT_ATOMS: atom_id res chain seq x y z
N MET A 1 -31.05 -17.05 -7.88
CA MET A 1 -31.67 -16.19 -8.92
C MET A 1 -30.65 -15.12 -9.21
N ASP A 2 -29.48 -15.52 -9.71
CA ASP A 2 -28.28 -14.66 -9.64
C ASP A 2 -27.44 -14.75 -10.92
N GLU A 3 -28.02 -15.23 -12.02
CA GLU A 3 -27.36 -15.28 -13.34
C GLU A 3 -27.93 -14.23 -14.31
N GLU A 4 -29.08 -13.60 -14.01
CA GLU A 4 -29.69 -12.60 -14.89
C GLU A 4 -29.18 -11.17 -14.65
N ASN A 5 -28.46 -10.90 -13.55
CA ASN A 5 -27.94 -9.56 -13.25
C ASN A 5 -26.55 -9.29 -13.85
N GLU A 6 -25.79 -10.34 -14.19
CA GLU A 6 -24.46 -10.20 -14.80
C GLU A 6 -24.58 -9.84 -16.30
N ALA A 7 -25.61 -10.35 -16.97
CA ALA A 7 -25.86 -10.10 -18.40
C ALA A 7 -26.33 -8.66 -18.71
N VAL A 8 -26.90 -7.94 -17.75
CA VAL A 8 -27.38 -6.55 -17.95
C VAL A 8 -26.23 -5.54 -17.87
N CYS A 9 -25.18 -5.83 -17.11
CA CYS A 9 -24.00 -4.97 -17.01
C CYS A 9 -23.11 -5.02 -18.25
N GLU A 10 -22.98 -6.18 -18.91
CA GLU A 10 -22.14 -6.31 -20.12
C GLU A 10 -22.76 -5.65 -21.35
N GLN A 11 -24.10 -5.57 -21.45
CA GLN A 11 -24.78 -4.94 -22.58
C GLN A 11 -24.74 -3.40 -22.55
N GLN A 12 -24.55 -2.79 -21.38
CA GLN A 12 -24.42 -1.33 -21.26
C GLN A 12 -23.02 -0.81 -21.59
N ALA A 13 -21.98 -1.66 -21.45
CA ALA A 13 -20.61 -1.30 -21.83
C ALA A 13 -20.42 -1.23 -23.35
N GLN A 14 -21.11 -2.08 -24.13
CA GLN A 14 -20.93 -2.14 -25.59
C GLN A 14 -21.67 -1.04 -26.37
N GLN A 15 -22.65 -0.35 -25.75
CA GLN A 15 -23.38 0.74 -26.42
C GLN A 15 -22.69 2.11 -26.31
N GLN A 16 -21.72 2.29 -25.41
CA GLN A 16 -20.99 3.56 -25.27
C GLN A 16 -19.78 3.68 -26.22
N ASP A 17 -19.25 2.57 -26.74
CA ASP A 17 -18.08 2.58 -27.65
C ASP A 17 -18.41 2.89 -29.13
N SER A 18 -19.68 3.04 -29.49
CA SER A 18 -20.08 3.24 -30.91
C SER A 18 -20.36 4.69 -31.32
N ALA A 19 -20.24 5.66 -30.40
CA ALA A 19 -20.60 7.06 -30.68
C ALA A 19 -19.42 8.04 -30.89
N ALA A 20 -18.16 7.61 -30.76
CA ALA A 20 -17.00 8.51 -30.78
C ALA A 20 -16.20 8.52 -32.11
N ALA A 21 -16.75 7.99 -33.21
CA ALA A 21 -16.06 7.90 -34.49
C ALA A 21 -16.68 8.80 -35.57
N ALA A 22 -16.57 10.13 -35.43
CA ALA A 22 -16.62 11.06 -36.58
C ALA A 22 -16.16 12.49 -36.22
N ALA A 23 -15.25 13.03 -37.04
CA ALA A 23 -14.65 14.38 -37.08
C ALA A 23 -13.30 14.50 -36.35
N GLY A 24 -12.19 14.97 -36.92
CA GLY A 24 -11.95 15.63 -38.20
C GLY A 24 -10.89 16.74 -38.08
N SER A 25 -9.61 16.36 -37.90
CA SER A 25 -8.35 17.10 -38.24
C SER A 25 -8.02 18.44 -37.52
N PRO A 26 -6.80 19.00 -37.68
CA PRO A 26 -5.68 18.83 -36.74
C PRO A 26 -5.23 20.17 -36.13
N VAL A 27 -5.09 20.26 -34.81
CA VAL A 27 -4.47 21.43 -34.18
C VAL A 27 -3.13 21.03 -33.60
N ALA A 28 -2.09 21.58 -34.23
CA ALA A 28 -0.70 21.50 -33.85
C ALA A 28 -0.50 21.96 -32.39
N GLY A 29 0.16 21.12 -31.61
CA GLY A 29 0.48 21.38 -30.21
C GLY A 29 0.82 20.10 -29.43
N CYS A 30 1.42 19.11 -30.09
CA CYS A 30 2.03 17.97 -29.42
C CYS A 30 3.50 18.32 -29.29
N ASP A 31 3.93 18.64 -28.07
CA ASP A 31 5.30 18.51 -27.56
C ASP A 31 5.43 19.40 -26.32
N GLN A 32 4.80 19.01 -25.21
CA GLN A 32 5.31 19.35 -23.89
C GLN A 32 4.65 18.51 -22.79
N GLN A 33 5.52 17.74 -22.13
CA GLN A 33 5.45 17.33 -20.72
C GLN A 33 4.68 16.04 -20.38
N GLN A 34 5.17 14.93 -20.90
CA GLN A 34 5.41 13.74 -20.06
C GLN A 34 6.93 13.60 -19.88
N GLN A 35 7.49 14.37 -18.94
CA GLN A 35 8.80 14.03 -18.37
C GLN A 35 8.51 13.16 -17.15
N GLU A 36 8.55 11.84 -17.34
CA GLU A 36 8.82 10.92 -16.23
C GLU A 36 10.17 11.34 -15.64
N GLN A 37 10.13 12.05 -14.51
CA GLN A 37 11.33 12.35 -13.75
C GLN A 37 11.82 11.02 -13.17
N GLN A 38 12.71 10.35 -13.89
CA GLN A 38 13.54 9.28 -13.36
C GLN A 38 14.42 9.90 -12.27
N HIS A 39 13.91 9.95 -11.04
CA HIS A 39 14.71 10.28 -9.88
C HIS A 39 15.68 9.12 -9.63
N THR A 40 16.92 9.29 -10.09
CA THR A 40 18.01 8.40 -9.71
C THR A 40 18.44 8.75 -8.29
N PHE A 41 18.16 7.84 -7.35
CA PHE A 41 18.72 7.94 -6.01
C PHE A 41 20.21 7.63 -6.11
N GLN A 42 21.07 8.63 -5.91
CA GLN A 42 22.52 8.42 -5.93
C GLN A 42 22.96 7.28 -4.98
N GLY A 43 22.28 7.14 -3.83
CA GLY A 43 22.50 6.02 -2.91
C GLY A 43 22.10 4.66 -3.47
N GLN A 44 21.08 4.59 -4.33
CA GLN A 44 20.62 3.34 -4.93
C GLN A 44 21.63 2.81 -5.96
N GLU A 45 22.25 3.67 -6.76
CA GLU A 45 23.30 3.24 -7.69
C GLU A 45 24.48 2.61 -6.94
N VAL A 46 24.91 3.23 -5.84
CA VAL A 46 25.96 2.69 -4.97
C VAL A 46 25.51 1.36 -4.35
N LEU A 47 24.27 1.28 -3.86
CA LEU A 47 23.73 0.04 -3.30
C LEU A 47 23.74 -1.09 -4.34
N VAL A 48 23.24 -0.85 -5.54
CA VAL A 48 23.22 -1.81 -6.65
C VAL A 48 24.64 -2.29 -6.97
N GLN A 49 25.60 -1.38 -7.08
CA GLN A 49 27.01 -1.73 -7.32
C GLN A 49 27.59 -2.60 -6.20
N VAL A 50 27.34 -2.27 -4.93
CA VAL A 50 27.80 -3.08 -3.79
C VAL A 50 27.16 -4.47 -3.85
N LEU A 51 25.85 -4.56 -4.09
CA LEU A 51 25.16 -5.84 -4.18
C LEU A 51 25.67 -6.71 -5.35
N GLU A 52 26.01 -6.11 -6.49
CA GLU A 52 26.65 -6.82 -7.61
C GLU A 52 28.03 -7.36 -7.23
N GLN A 53 28.87 -6.52 -6.62
CA GLN A 53 30.21 -6.90 -6.19
C GLN A 53 30.18 -8.03 -5.16
N GLN A 54 29.17 -8.03 -4.28
CA GLN A 54 28.95 -9.09 -3.29
C GLN A 54 28.19 -10.31 -3.84
N GLN A 55 27.81 -10.33 -5.13
CA GLN A 55 27.02 -11.40 -5.76
C GLN A 55 25.65 -11.63 -5.10
N LEU A 56 25.05 -10.57 -4.57
CA LEU A 56 23.76 -10.56 -3.90
C LEU A 56 22.65 -9.91 -4.75
N LEU A 57 22.99 -9.23 -5.84
CA LEU A 57 22.00 -8.63 -6.74
C LEU A 57 21.34 -9.68 -7.65
N SER A 58 20.32 -10.35 -7.15
CA SER A 58 19.43 -11.18 -7.97
C SER A 58 18.37 -10.34 -8.69
N GLU A 59 17.73 -10.91 -9.72
CA GLU A 59 16.57 -10.27 -10.38
C GLU A 59 15.46 -9.95 -9.37
N ARG A 60 15.23 -10.86 -8.40
CA ARG A 60 14.24 -10.64 -7.35
C ARG A 60 14.56 -9.44 -6.46
N VAL A 61 15.84 -9.22 -6.14
CA VAL A 61 16.28 -8.02 -5.39
C VAL A 61 16.07 -6.76 -6.23
N LYS A 62 16.33 -6.80 -7.55
CA LYS A 62 16.07 -5.66 -8.44
C LYS A 62 14.59 -5.31 -8.51
N GLU A 63 13.71 -6.32 -8.59
CA GLU A 63 12.26 -6.15 -8.55
C GLU A 63 11.82 -5.45 -7.27
N GLU A 64 12.30 -5.91 -6.10
CA GLU A 64 11.93 -5.30 -4.82
C GLU A 64 12.49 -3.87 -4.66
N LEU A 65 13.69 -3.60 -5.17
CA LEU A 65 14.21 -2.21 -5.22
C LEU A 65 13.37 -1.32 -6.14
N THR A 66 12.81 -1.88 -7.22
CA THR A 66 11.89 -1.16 -8.11
C THR A 66 10.56 -0.88 -7.41
N MET A 67 10.06 -1.84 -6.62
CA MET A 67 8.89 -1.62 -5.78
C MET A 67 9.11 -0.51 -4.75
N GLY A 68 10.32 -0.39 -4.19
CA GLY A 68 10.65 0.72 -3.29
C GLY A 68 10.65 2.10 -3.97
N GLN A 69 11.11 2.18 -5.22
CA GLN A 69 10.98 3.42 -6.01
C GLN A 69 9.52 3.76 -6.28
N LEU A 70 8.72 2.75 -6.63
CA LEU A 70 7.28 2.92 -6.87
C LEU A 70 6.58 3.42 -5.61
N TYR A 71 6.84 2.80 -4.45
CA TYR A 71 6.31 3.24 -3.17
C TYR A 71 6.64 4.71 -2.90
N TRP A 72 7.91 5.10 -3.04
CA TRP A 72 8.35 6.47 -2.79
C TRP A 72 7.62 7.50 -3.68
N GLN A 73 7.40 7.17 -4.95
CA GLN A 73 6.65 8.04 -5.86
C GLN A 73 5.17 8.13 -5.45
N GLN A 74 4.55 6.99 -5.15
CA GLN A 74 3.14 6.89 -4.78
C GLN A 74 2.86 7.59 -3.45
N GLU A 75 3.66 7.36 -2.41
CA GLU A 75 3.55 8.02 -1.12
C GLU A 75 3.54 9.55 -1.29
N ARG A 76 4.51 10.09 -2.03
CA ARG A 76 4.62 11.54 -2.23
C ARG A 76 3.44 12.10 -3.00
N HIS A 77 3.00 11.37 -4.03
CA HIS A 77 1.82 11.74 -4.79
C HIS A 77 0.59 11.79 -3.87
N ILE A 78 0.30 10.69 -3.18
CA ILE A 78 -0.86 10.56 -2.28
C ILE A 78 -0.81 11.63 -1.19
N CYS A 79 0.31 11.78 -0.48
CA CYS A 79 0.44 12.76 0.60
C CYS A 79 0.32 14.20 0.10
N SER A 80 0.75 14.50 -1.14
CA SER A 80 0.53 15.83 -1.74
C SER A 80 -0.94 16.09 -2.05
N GLN A 81 -1.68 15.08 -2.51
CA GLN A 81 -3.12 15.16 -2.76
C GLN A 81 -3.89 15.31 -1.45
N LEU A 82 -3.58 14.49 -0.45
CA LEU A 82 -4.21 14.59 0.87
C LEU A 82 -3.96 15.96 1.52
N ALA A 83 -2.72 16.48 1.45
CA ALA A 83 -2.39 17.79 2.00
C ALA A 83 -3.06 18.97 1.27
N SER A 84 -3.37 18.81 -0.02
CA SER A 84 -4.02 19.85 -0.84
C SER A 84 -5.54 19.73 -0.88
N THR A 85 -6.11 18.66 -0.32
CA THR A 85 -7.54 18.45 -0.19
C THR A 85 -8.11 19.48 0.77
N GLN A 86 -8.93 20.39 0.24
CA GLN A 86 -9.71 21.33 1.03
C GLN A 86 -11.12 20.79 1.23
N PRO A 87 -11.80 21.14 2.33
CA PRO A 87 -13.22 20.85 2.49
C PRO A 87 -14.01 21.35 1.27
N GLY A 88 -14.66 20.43 0.54
CA GLY A 88 -15.45 20.74 -0.65
C GLY A 88 -14.71 20.73 -1.99
N ARG A 89 -13.43 20.31 -2.03
CA ARG A 89 -12.69 20.08 -3.29
C ARG A 89 -12.39 18.59 -3.46
N GLU A 90 -12.77 18.02 -4.60
CA GLU A 90 -12.44 16.62 -4.93
C GLU A 90 -10.94 16.50 -5.22
N ALA A 91 -10.20 15.81 -4.35
CA ALA A 91 -8.92 15.23 -4.74
C ALA A 91 -9.19 13.82 -5.28
N MET A 92 -8.83 13.60 -6.54
CA MET A 92 -9.07 12.36 -7.27
C MET A 92 -8.03 11.29 -6.93
N LEU A 93 -7.97 10.87 -5.66
CA LEU A 93 -7.30 9.64 -5.31
C LEU A 93 -8.24 8.47 -5.59
N THR A 94 -7.69 7.38 -6.11
CA THR A 94 -8.40 6.13 -6.32
C THR A 94 -8.02 5.09 -5.27
N LEU A 95 -8.91 4.12 -5.05
CA LEU A 95 -8.58 2.96 -4.21
C LEU A 95 -7.36 2.20 -4.76
N ALA A 96 -7.23 2.10 -6.08
CA ALA A 96 -6.12 1.39 -6.72
C ALA A 96 -4.77 2.01 -6.36
N GLU A 97 -4.66 3.33 -6.33
CA GLU A 97 -3.42 4.03 -5.96
C GLU A 97 -3.06 3.82 -4.49
N ILE A 98 -4.03 3.93 -3.58
CA ILE A 98 -3.81 3.71 -2.13
C ILE A 98 -3.39 2.26 -1.87
N VAL A 99 -4.05 1.31 -2.53
CA VAL A 99 -3.74 -0.12 -2.41
C VAL A 99 -2.36 -0.44 -3.00
N ALA A 100 -1.99 0.14 -4.13
CA ALA A 100 -0.68 -0.07 -4.73
C ALA A 100 0.46 0.49 -3.86
N ALA A 101 0.24 1.64 -3.21
CA ALA A 101 1.17 2.18 -2.22
C ALA A 101 1.32 1.25 -1.01
N HIS A 102 0.21 0.74 -0.47
CA HIS A 102 0.25 -0.23 0.62
C HIS A 102 1.01 -1.52 0.24
N GLU A 103 0.77 -2.07 -0.95
CA GLU A 103 1.43 -3.29 -1.42
C GLU A 103 2.93 -3.13 -1.72
N SER A 104 3.42 -1.89 -1.80
CA SER A 104 4.82 -1.55 -2.06
C SER A 104 5.58 -1.06 -0.81
N LYS A 105 4.87 -0.70 0.26
CA LYS A 105 5.39 -0.08 1.50
C LYS A 105 6.58 -0.83 2.10
N SER A 106 6.42 -2.12 2.40
CA SER A 106 7.41 -2.96 3.10
C SER A 106 8.39 -3.66 2.13
N PHE A 107 8.85 -2.96 1.09
CA PHE A 107 9.86 -3.49 0.15
C PHE A 107 11.22 -3.76 0.82
N ASP A 108 11.58 -2.97 1.84
CA ASP A 108 12.85 -3.04 2.55
C ASP A 108 13.01 -4.34 3.33
N TYR A 109 11.96 -4.80 4.01
CA TYR A 109 11.89 -6.12 4.64
C TYR A 109 12.11 -7.24 3.62
N ARG A 110 11.47 -7.13 2.44
CA ARG A 110 11.62 -8.11 1.36
C ARG A 110 13.04 -8.12 0.79
N VAL A 111 13.64 -6.95 0.54
CA VAL A 111 15.06 -6.84 0.16
C VAL A 111 15.94 -7.49 1.22
N LEU A 112 15.77 -7.17 2.50
CA LEU A 112 16.56 -7.75 3.59
C LEU A 112 16.42 -9.28 3.64
N HIS A 113 15.21 -9.81 3.50
CA HIS A 113 14.96 -11.25 3.48
C HIS A 113 15.70 -11.94 2.32
N LEU A 114 15.64 -11.36 1.11
CA LEU A 114 16.34 -11.88 -0.06
C LEU A 114 17.86 -11.86 0.12
N LEU A 115 18.40 -10.78 0.69
CA LEU A 115 19.82 -10.66 0.98
C LEU A 115 20.29 -11.70 1.99
N LEU A 116 19.51 -11.96 3.04
CA LEU A 116 19.81 -13.01 4.02
C LEU A 116 19.85 -14.40 3.37
N HIS A 117 18.91 -14.71 2.47
CA HIS A 117 18.94 -15.95 1.70
C HIS A 117 20.17 -16.06 0.80
N GLY A 118 20.52 -14.97 0.10
CA GLY A 118 21.74 -14.89 -0.72
C GLY A 118 23.02 -15.14 0.08
N LEU A 119 23.15 -14.48 1.24
CA LEU A 119 24.28 -14.64 2.16
C LEU A 119 24.38 -16.07 2.70
N LEU A 120 23.24 -16.69 3.02
CA LEU A 120 23.18 -18.07 3.50
C LEU A 120 23.26 -19.12 2.37
N ARG A 121 23.26 -18.69 1.11
CA ARG A 121 23.15 -19.53 -0.09
C ARG A 121 22.00 -20.53 0.00
N LYS A 122 20.87 -20.10 0.56
CA LYS A 122 19.65 -20.90 0.70
C LYS A 122 18.67 -20.58 -0.43
N PRO A 123 18.02 -21.60 -1.02
CA PRO A 123 16.96 -21.35 -2.00
C PRO A 123 15.84 -20.54 -1.35
N LEU A 124 15.14 -19.76 -2.17
CA LEU A 124 13.92 -19.07 -1.78
C LEU A 124 12.77 -20.07 -1.77
N ASP A 125 11.85 -19.89 -0.83
CA ASP A 125 10.59 -20.62 -0.78
C ASP A 125 9.48 -19.65 -1.22
N GLU A 126 9.04 -19.76 -2.47
CA GLU A 126 8.04 -18.86 -3.05
C GLU A 126 6.69 -18.91 -2.31
N ALA A 127 6.33 -20.06 -1.74
CA ALA A 127 5.11 -20.16 -0.95
C ALA A 127 5.25 -19.37 0.36
N LEU A 128 6.41 -19.43 1.00
CA LEU A 128 6.71 -18.62 2.18
C LEU A 128 6.74 -17.12 1.84
N LEU A 129 7.37 -16.74 0.72
CA LEU A 129 7.41 -15.33 0.28
C LEU A 129 6.00 -14.79 0.02
N ALA A 130 5.14 -15.57 -0.65
CA ALA A 130 3.75 -15.18 -0.90
C ALA A 130 2.96 -15.03 0.40
N PHE A 131 3.16 -15.94 1.36
CA PHE A 131 2.57 -15.84 2.69
C PHE A 131 3.03 -14.58 3.43
N MET A 132 4.34 -14.36 3.52
CA MET A 132 4.92 -13.20 4.23
C MET A 132 4.42 -11.89 3.65
N ARG A 133 4.28 -11.78 2.33
CA ARG A 133 3.73 -10.56 1.71
C ARG A 133 2.33 -10.21 2.22
N LEU A 134 1.45 -11.20 2.42
CA LEU A 134 0.13 -10.93 3.00
C LEU A 134 0.18 -10.66 4.52
N ASP A 135 1.13 -11.27 5.21
CA ASP A 135 1.37 -11.03 6.65
C ASP A 135 1.86 -9.60 6.89
N GLU A 136 2.85 -9.16 6.13
CA GLU A 136 3.40 -7.80 6.10
C GLU A 136 2.28 -6.77 5.86
N MET A 137 1.42 -6.99 4.86
CA MET A 137 0.30 -6.09 4.58
C MET A 137 -0.67 -5.95 5.76
N LEU A 138 -0.91 -7.01 6.54
CA LEU A 138 -1.75 -6.92 7.73
C LEU A 138 -1.03 -6.18 8.85
N ILE A 139 0.25 -6.48 9.08
CA ILE A 139 1.08 -5.78 10.06
C ILE A 139 1.09 -4.27 9.76
N ASP A 140 1.33 -3.89 8.51
CA ASP A 140 1.33 -2.49 8.06
C ASP A 140 -0.02 -1.79 8.34
N ILE A 141 -1.16 -2.50 8.22
CA ILE A 141 -2.47 -1.94 8.58
C ILE A 141 -2.57 -1.74 10.10
N GLY A 142 -2.00 -2.65 10.90
CA GLY A 142 -2.00 -2.54 12.36
C GLY A 142 -1.19 -1.35 12.84
N ASP A 143 -0.01 -1.17 12.26
CA ASP A 143 0.87 -0.02 12.51
C ASP A 143 0.16 1.27 12.07
N ASP A 144 -0.43 1.31 10.88
CA ASP A 144 -1.18 2.47 10.38
C ASP A 144 -2.39 2.83 11.27
N LEU A 145 -3.07 1.86 11.88
CA LEU A 145 -4.16 2.15 12.81
C LEU A 145 -3.64 2.71 14.15
N THR A 146 -2.46 2.28 14.57
CA THR A 146 -1.82 2.74 15.82
C THR A 146 -1.23 4.13 15.66
N ASP A 147 -0.52 4.37 14.56
CA ASP A 147 0.21 5.60 14.28
C ASP A 147 -0.63 6.65 13.52
N TYR A 148 -1.92 6.38 13.32
CA TYR A 148 -2.82 7.17 12.46
C TYR A 148 -2.76 8.69 12.71
N GLU A 149 -2.87 9.10 13.97
CA GLU A 149 -2.90 10.52 14.33
C GLU A 149 -1.55 11.19 14.08
N ASP A 150 -0.45 10.50 14.40
CA ASP A 150 0.92 10.97 14.17
C ASP A 150 1.24 11.04 12.67
N ASP A 151 0.81 10.06 11.88
CA ASP A 151 0.95 10.06 10.42
C ASP A 151 0.20 11.22 9.76
N VAL A 152 -1.02 11.52 10.25
CA VAL A 152 -1.77 12.70 9.80
C VAL A 152 -0.95 13.95 10.09
N MET A 153 -0.41 14.10 11.31
CA MET A 153 0.40 15.26 11.71
C MET A 153 1.68 15.40 10.88
N ALA A 154 2.37 14.30 10.62
CA ALA A 154 3.60 14.22 9.83
C ALA A 154 3.36 14.35 8.31
N ASN A 155 2.11 14.23 7.86
CA ASN A 155 1.75 14.08 6.45
C ASN A 155 2.43 12.86 5.79
N SER A 156 2.45 11.76 6.53
CA SER A 156 2.95 10.45 6.12
C SER A 156 1.85 9.64 5.42
N PHE A 157 2.24 8.64 4.62
CA PHE A 157 1.30 7.72 4.02
C PHE A 157 0.77 6.74 5.06
N ASN A 158 -0.55 6.65 5.14
CA ASN A 158 -1.28 5.80 6.03
C ASN A 158 -2.52 5.27 5.29
N ILE A 159 -2.71 3.95 5.25
CA ILE A 159 -3.79 3.35 4.48
C ILE A 159 -5.16 3.74 5.03
N TYR A 160 -5.32 3.85 6.35
CA TYR A 160 -6.59 4.25 6.95
C TYR A 160 -6.93 5.70 6.63
N ARG A 161 -5.94 6.60 6.67
CA ARG A 161 -6.06 7.98 6.18
C ARG A 161 -6.54 8.03 4.72
N GLY A 162 -5.97 7.20 3.85
CA GLY A 162 -6.42 7.05 2.46
C GLY A 162 -7.87 6.56 2.35
N TYR A 163 -8.27 5.59 3.17
CA TYR A 163 -9.66 5.11 3.22
C TYR A 163 -10.64 6.18 3.71
N ILE A 164 -10.26 7.00 4.68
CA ILE A 164 -11.08 8.13 5.15
C ILE A 164 -11.26 9.16 4.03
N HIS A 165 -10.23 9.43 3.25
CA HIS A 165 -10.36 10.30 2.08
C HIS A 165 -11.38 9.78 1.07
N LEU A 166 -11.39 8.47 0.81
CA LEU A 166 -12.30 7.86 -0.17
C LEU A 166 -13.73 7.65 0.34
N TYR A 167 -13.89 7.31 1.62
CA TYR A 167 -15.15 6.79 2.17
C TYR A 167 -15.68 7.59 3.35
N GLY A 168 -14.94 8.61 3.81
CA GLY A 168 -15.30 9.42 4.97
C GLY A 168 -15.56 8.55 6.21
N LYS A 169 -16.76 8.70 6.78
CA LYS A 169 -17.17 7.97 8.00
C LYS A 169 -17.30 6.45 7.79
N ASP A 170 -17.42 5.99 6.56
CA ASP A 170 -17.56 4.56 6.26
C ASP A 170 -16.19 3.85 6.15
N ALA A 171 -15.08 4.59 6.26
CA ALA A 171 -13.73 4.06 6.16
C ALA A 171 -13.43 2.86 7.09
N PRO A 172 -13.84 2.84 8.38
CA PRO A 172 -13.63 1.67 9.24
C PRO A 172 -14.26 0.40 8.67
N ILE A 173 -15.50 0.50 8.17
CA ILE A 173 -16.23 -0.65 7.61
C ILE A 173 -15.55 -1.12 6.31
N LYS A 174 -15.13 -0.19 5.46
CA LYS A 174 -14.45 -0.51 4.19
C LYS A 174 -13.08 -1.13 4.42
N LEU A 175 -12.30 -0.62 5.37
CA LEU A 175 -10.99 -1.17 5.70
C LEU A 175 -11.10 -2.53 6.40
N ALA A 176 -12.08 -2.71 7.31
CA ALA A 176 -12.37 -3.99 7.94
C ALA A 176 -12.73 -5.09 6.91
N ALA A 177 -13.46 -4.75 5.84
CA ALA A 177 -13.75 -5.67 4.75
C ALA A 177 -12.47 -6.10 4.00
N ARG A 178 -11.53 -5.16 3.77
CA ARG A 178 -10.21 -5.49 3.18
C ARG A 178 -9.38 -6.37 4.10
N ILE A 179 -9.31 -6.05 5.39
CA ILE A 179 -8.62 -6.85 6.41
C ILE A 179 -9.15 -8.29 6.37
N SER A 180 -10.48 -8.47 6.41
CA SER A 180 -11.11 -9.79 6.36
C SER A 180 -10.70 -10.59 5.11
N HIS A 181 -10.63 -9.93 3.95
CA HIS A 181 -10.18 -10.56 2.71
C HIS A 181 -8.69 -10.95 2.74
N LEU A 182 -7.83 -10.08 3.29
CA LEU A 182 -6.41 -10.36 3.46
C LEU A 182 -6.18 -11.52 4.45
N GLU A 183 -6.87 -11.53 5.58
CA GLU A 183 -6.81 -12.60 6.58
C GLU A 183 -7.24 -13.96 5.99
N ALA A 184 -8.33 -13.99 5.21
CA ALA A 184 -8.79 -15.21 4.55
C ALA A 184 -7.74 -15.76 3.56
N ARG A 185 -7.16 -14.89 2.73
CA ARG A 185 -6.09 -15.28 1.79
C ARG A 185 -4.83 -15.72 2.52
N ARG A 186 -4.45 -15.03 3.59
CA ARG A 186 -3.31 -15.37 4.43
C ARG A 186 -3.49 -16.74 5.09
N ALA A 187 -4.69 -17.05 5.60
CA ALA A 187 -5.00 -18.36 6.17
C ALA A 187 -4.87 -19.48 5.13
N LEU A 188 -5.31 -19.24 3.89
CA LEU A 188 -5.14 -20.17 2.79
C LEU A 188 -3.66 -20.41 2.45
N LEU A 189 -2.84 -19.36 2.38
CA LEU A 189 -1.40 -19.50 2.13
C LEU A 189 -0.67 -20.19 3.29
N LEU A 190 -1.03 -19.88 4.54
CA LEU A 190 -0.49 -20.55 5.72
C LEU A 190 -0.72 -22.06 5.66
N GLY A 191 -1.93 -22.49 5.25
CA GLY A 191 -2.27 -23.91 5.09
C GLY A 191 -1.47 -24.64 4.00
N GLN A 192 -0.87 -23.91 3.06
CA GLN A 192 -0.03 -24.47 1.98
C GLN A 192 1.44 -24.61 2.39
N LEU A 193 1.87 -23.95 3.47
CA LEU A 193 3.25 -24.04 3.94
C LEU A 193 3.55 -25.43 4.52
N PRO A 194 4.82 -25.88 4.49
CA PRO A 194 5.26 -27.03 5.27
C PRO A 194 4.89 -26.91 6.75
N VAL A 195 4.45 -28.02 7.38
CA VAL A 195 3.97 -28.06 8.78
C VAL A 195 4.96 -27.43 9.76
N ASP A 196 6.27 -27.67 9.58
CA ASP A 196 7.31 -27.08 10.43
C ASP A 196 7.38 -25.55 10.32
N LEU A 197 7.11 -24.99 9.14
CA LEU A 197 7.02 -23.53 8.95
C LEU A 197 5.73 -22.98 9.55
N GLN A 198 4.60 -23.65 9.37
CA GLN A 198 3.34 -23.27 10.02
C GLN A 198 3.52 -23.15 11.54
N HIS A 199 4.16 -24.14 12.17
CA HIS A 199 4.44 -24.10 13.61
C HIS A 199 5.32 -22.92 14.02
N LYS A 200 6.36 -22.59 13.23
CA LYS A 200 7.24 -21.44 13.51
C LYS A 200 6.48 -20.12 13.40
N VAL A 201 5.66 -19.96 12.37
CA VAL A 201 4.82 -18.78 12.17
C VAL A 201 3.86 -18.61 13.35
N LEU A 202 3.06 -19.64 13.65
CA LEU A 202 2.09 -19.57 14.76
C LEU A 202 2.74 -19.32 16.11
N LYS A 203 3.94 -19.89 16.35
CA LYS A 203 4.72 -19.60 17.55
C LYS A 203 5.11 -18.12 17.61
N ARG A 204 5.67 -17.57 16.52
CA ARG A 204 6.08 -16.17 16.44
C ARG A 204 4.92 -15.20 16.62
N GLN A 205 3.77 -15.52 16.04
CA GLN A 205 2.56 -14.72 16.24
C GLN A 205 2.12 -14.68 17.70
N LYS A 206 2.17 -15.81 18.41
CA LYS A 206 1.86 -15.84 19.85
C LYS A 206 2.86 -15.06 20.69
N GLU A 207 4.13 -15.08 20.32
CA GLU A 207 5.17 -14.30 20.98
C GLU A 207 4.95 -12.79 20.78
N ALA A 208 4.59 -12.37 19.55
CA ALA A 208 4.26 -10.99 19.23
C ALA A 208 2.95 -10.53 19.90
N ALA A 209 1.96 -11.40 20.01
CA ALA A 209 0.66 -11.10 20.63
C ALA A 209 0.66 -11.20 22.17
N SER A 210 1.83 -11.13 22.81
CA SER A 210 1.93 -11.24 24.27
C SER A 210 1.59 -9.95 25.02
N GLU A 211 1.42 -8.84 24.30
CA GLU A 211 0.95 -7.56 24.84
C GLU A 211 -0.58 -7.47 24.82
N GLU A 212 -1.19 -6.87 25.86
CA GLU A 212 -2.64 -6.72 25.96
C GLU A 212 -3.20 -5.90 24.78
N GLY A 213 -4.12 -6.48 23.99
CA GLY A 213 -4.76 -5.81 22.86
C GLY A 213 -4.15 -6.13 21.49
N ALA A 214 -3.02 -6.85 21.43
CA ALA A 214 -2.36 -7.23 20.18
C ALA A 214 -3.16 -8.20 19.29
N ASP A 215 -4.30 -8.71 19.77
CA ASP A 215 -5.19 -9.63 19.06
C ASP A 215 -6.41 -8.96 18.41
N LYS A 216 -6.55 -7.63 18.51
CA LYS A 216 -7.74 -6.90 18.04
C LYS A 216 -7.40 -5.68 17.20
N TRP A 217 -8.15 -5.54 16.11
CA TRP A 217 -8.18 -4.32 15.30
C TRP A 217 -8.91 -3.21 16.07
N VAL A 218 -8.19 -2.17 16.48
CA VAL A 218 -8.76 -0.98 17.12
C VAL A 218 -8.71 0.16 16.10
N PHE A 219 -9.88 0.68 15.72
CA PHE A 219 -9.98 1.79 14.78
C PHE A 219 -10.04 3.11 15.53
N PRO A 220 -9.11 4.06 15.28
CA PRO A 220 -9.24 5.42 15.79
C PRO A 220 -10.38 6.17 15.10
N ASP A 221 -10.88 7.21 15.76
CA ASP A 221 -11.95 8.05 15.21
C ASP A 221 -11.49 8.73 13.90
N PRO A 222 -12.29 8.68 12.82
CA PRO A 222 -11.91 9.29 11.55
C PRO A 222 -11.70 10.81 11.65
N ILE A 223 -10.51 11.30 11.27
CA ILE A 223 -10.25 12.73 11.11
C ILE A 223 -10.77 13.18 9.74
N LEU A 224 -11.98 13.75 9.73
CA LEU A 224 -12.64 14.20 8.50
C LEU A 224 -12.17 15.59 8.01
N ASP A 225 -11.56 16.38 8.89
CA ASP A 225 -10.97 17.69 8.59
C ASP A 225 -9.56 17.76 9.18
N GLU A 226 -8.58 17.24 8.42
CA GLU A 226 -7.18 17.26 8.84
C GLU A 226 -6.66 18.68 9.12
N PRO A 227 -6.95 19.72 8.31
CA PRO A 227 -6.56 21.09 8.65
C PRO A 227 -7.06 21.56 10.01
N ALA A 228 -8.32 21.27 10.36
CA ALA A 228 -8.87 21.62 11.67
C ALA A 228 -8.22 20.82 12.80
N TYR A 229 -8.03 19.52 12.61
CA TYR A 229 -7.33 18.65 13.56
C TYR A 229 -5.91 19.14 13.84
N LYS A 230 -5.11 19.38 12.79
CA LYS A 230 -3.73 19.89 12.90
C LYS A 230 -3.65 21.22 13.63
N ARG A 231 -4.61 22.13 13.41
CA ARG A 231 -4.68 23.41 14.14
C ARG A 231 -4.99 23.18 15.61
N HIS A 232 -5.90 22.27 15.92
CA HIS A 232 -6.30 21.95 17.29
C HIS A 232 -5.15 21.36 18.10
N VAL A 233 -4.47 20.33 17.56
CA VAL A 233 -3.33 19.68 18.23
C VAL A 233 -2.21 20.69 18.50
N ARG A 234 -1.82 21.49 17.50
CA ARG A 234 -0.77 22.54 17.67
C ARG A 234 -1.13 23.59 18.72
N GLN A 235 -2.42 23.89 18.91
CA GLN A 235 -2.87 24.83 19.95
C GLN A 235 -2.75 24.23 21.35
N LEU A 236 -3.03 22.93 21.50
CA LEU A 236 -2.87 22.22 22.78
C LEU A 236 -1.39 22.14 23.16
N GLU A 237 -0.52 21.79 22.22
CA GLU A 237 0.93 21.70 22.44
C GLU A 237 1.58 23.07 22.72
N GLY A 238 1.10 24.14 22.08
CA GLY A 238 1.58 25.50 22.32
C GLY A 238 1.05 26.17 23.59
N SER A 239 0.11 25.52 24.30
CA SER A 239 -0.48 26.01 25.56
C SER A 239 0.06 25.28 26.80
N ALA A 240 0.96 24.31 26.62
CA ALA A 240 1.67 23.57 27.66
C ALA A 240 3.07 24.16 27.89
#